data_AF-A0A1V5BBX5-F1
#
_entry.id   AF-A0A1V5BBX5-F1
#
_cell.length_a   1.000
_cell.length_b   1.000
_cell.length_c   1.000
_cell.angle_alpha   90.00
_cell.angle_beta   90.00
_cell.angle_gamma   90.00
#
_symmetry.space_group_name_H-M   'P 1'
#
loop_
_entity.id
_entity.type
_entity.pdbx_description
1 polymer ?
#
loop_
_entity_poly.entity_id
_entity_poly.type
_entity_poly.pdbx_seq_one_letter_code
_entity_poly.pdbx_strand_id
1 'polypeptide(L)'
;MEGCNNFFAEEVLTHNCLIIDDPHKDRAEAESLTMREKVWDWWTGTARERLEPMPWAPFGVAIVMATRWHVDDFTGRLLARKVDAEAGGGQRYSPPWVEYRLPAIAEPDDPLGRQPGEALWPERYPLPSLMAIKEDIGPYNWLSEYQQTPIRREGALFRREYFRPVNIIQ
;
A
#
# COMPACT_ATOMS: atom_id res chain seq x y z
N MET A 1 1.71 5.41 -40.77
CA MET A 1 1.79 5.75 -39.34
C MET A 1 2.67 4.71 -38.70
N GLU A 2 3.96 5.03 -38.60
CA GLU A 2 4.93 4.30 -37.79
C GLU A 2 4.74 4.73 -36.34
N GLY A 3 4.76 3.78 -35.39
CA GLY A 3 4.98 4.12 -33.98
C GLY A 3 3.81 3.96 -33.00
N CYS A 4 3.05 2.87 -33.06
CA CYS A 4 2.32 2.38 -31.87
C CYS A 4 2.75 0.93 -31.62
N ASN A 5 3.85 0.77 -30.87
CA ASN A 5 4.27 -0.53 -30.37
C ASN A 5 3.48 -0.80 -29.09
N ASN A 6 2.55 -1.73 -29.15
CA ASN A 6 1.91 -2.23 -27.94
C ASN A 6 2.95 -3.01 -27.12
N PHE A 7 2.95 -2.82 -25.81
CA PHE A 7 3.74 -3.66 -24.93
C PHE A 7 3.05 -5.04 -24.82
N PHE A 8 3.85 -6.10 -24.89
CA PHE A 8 3.41 -7.47 -24.68
C PHE A 8 4.30 -8.08 -23.60
N ALA A 9 3.70 -8.81 -22.66
CA ALA A 9 4.42 -9.67 -21.73
C ALA A 9 3.89 -11.10 -21.95
N GLU A 10 4.75 -12.04 -22.32
CA GLU A 10 4.36 -13.44 -22.59
C GLU A 10 3.14 -13.55 -23.54
N GLU A 11 3.17 -12.82 -24.67
CA GLU A 11 2.10 -12.77 -25.69
C GLU A 11 0.78 -12.10 -25.25
N VAL A 12 0.69 -11.59 -24.02
CA VAL A 12 -0.47 -10.82 -23.53
C VAL A 12 -0.29 -9.35 -23.88
N LEU A 13 -1.26 -8.78 -24.61
CA LEU A 13 -1.32 -7.36 -24.95
C LEU A 13 -1.51 -6.51 -23.67
N THR A 14 -0.47 -5.84 -23.18
CA THR A 14 -0.48 -5.09 -21.91
C THR A 14 -1.06 -3.69 -22.02
N HIS A 15 -1.69 -3.33 -23.15
CA HIS A 15 -2.23 -1.99 -23.40
C HIS A 15 -3.27 -1.51 -22.36
N ASN A 16 -3.88 -2.41 -21.57
CA ASN A 16 -4.84 -2.06 -20.51
C ASN A 16 -4.40 -2.55 -19.11
N CYS A 17 -3.08 -2.53 -18.87
CA CYS A 17 -2.49 -2.81 -17.56
C CYS A 17 -1.55 -1.65 -17.17
N LEU A 18 -1.71 -1.12 -15.96
CA LEU A 18 -0.84 -0.10 -15.40
C LEU A 18 -0.12 -0.67 -14.18
N ILE A 19 1.21 -0.66 -14.22
CA ILE A 19 2.06 -1.01 -13.08
C ILE A 19 2.60 0.29 -12.49
N ILE A 20 2.35 0.51 -11.20
CA ILE A 20 2.84 1.65 -10.44
C ILE A 20 3.84 1.11 -9.42
N ASP A 21 5.09 1.57 -9.53
CA ASP A 21 6.19 1.20 -8.66
C ASP A 21 6.58 2.40 -7.81
N ASP A 22 6.56 2.23 -6.48
CA ASP A 22 6.92 3.21 -5.45
C ASP A 22 6.52 4.67 -5.79
N PRO A 23 5.23 5.02 -5.66
CA PRO A 23 4.71 6.34 -6.05
C PRO A 23 5.21 7.49 -5.16
N HIS A 24 5.85 7.18 -4.03
CA HIS A 24 6.53 8.13 -3.15
C HIS A 24 8.01 7.75 -3.11
N LYS A 25 8.91 8.71 -3.34
CA LYS A 25 10.35 8.46 -3.37
C LYS A 25 10.90 8.11 -1.99
N ASP A 26 10.43 8.81 -0.96
CA ASP A 26 10.95 8.68 0.40
C ASP A 26 9.91 9.11 1.45
N ARG A 27 10.29 8.94 2.73
CA ARG A 27 9.48 9.33 3.89
C ARG A 27 9.05 10.79 3.85
N ALA A 28 9.96 11.71 3.49
CA ALA A 28 9.68 13.14 3.55
C ALA A 28 8.61 13.50 2.52
N GLU A 29 8.66 12.87 1.34
CA GLU A 29 7.62 12.99 0.32
C GLU A 29 6.28 12.45 0.83
N ALA A 30 6.25 11.25 1.39
CA ALA A 30 5.02 10.63 1.87
C ALA A 30 4.40 11.35 3.09
N GLU A 31 5.20 11.99 3.94
CA GLU A 31 4.69 12.81 5.05
C GLU A 31 4.16 14.17 4.57
N SER A 32 4.72 14.71 3.49
CA SER A 32 4.28 15.99 2.91
C SER A 32 2.90 15.88 2.29
N LEU A 33 1.95 16.68 2.80
CA LEU A 33 0.60 16.76 2.23
C LEU A 33 0.65 17.19 0.76
N THR A 34 1.44 18.22 0.44
CA THR A 34 1.56 18.74 -0.93
C THR A 34 2.04 17.67 -1.91
N MET A 35 2.99 16.83 -1.51
CA MET A 35 3.50 15.77 -2.38
C MET A 35 2.51 14.61 -2.51
N ARG A 36 1.84 14.23 -1.40
CA ARG A 36 0.71 13.29 -1.45
C ARG A 36 -0.39 13.74 -2.40
N GLU A 37 -0.77 15.01 -2.36
CA GLU A 37 -1.75 15.57 -3.30
C GLU A 37 -1.22 15.52 -4.74
N LYS A 38 0.05 15.88 -4.97
CA LYS A 38 0.63 15.81 -6.32
C LYS A 38 0.58 14.40 -6.94
N VAL A 39 0.96 13.38 -6.17
CA VAL A 39 0.86 11.96 -6.59
C VAL A 39 -0.60 11.58 -6.83
N TRP A 40 -1.48 12.04 -5.96
CA TRP A 40 -2.91 11.79 -6.05
C TRP A 40 -3.56 12.42 -7.30
N ASP A 41 -3.24 13.68 -7.58
CA ASP A 41 -3.70 14.43 -8.75
C ASP A 41 -3.23 13.75 -10.05
N TRP A 42 -1.96 13.34 -10.10
CA TRP A 42 -1.42 12.55 -11.22
C TRP A 42 -2.21 11.26 -11.45
N TRP A 43 -2.54 10.52 -10.38
CA TRP A 43 -3.36 9.32 -10.51
C TRP A 43 -4.75 9.65 -11.07
N THR A 44 -5.44 10.63 -10.50
CA THR A 44 -6.82 10.93 -10.89
C THR A 44 -6.98 11.61 -12.24
N GLY A 45 -6.02 12.42 -12.67
CA GLY A 45 -6.09 13.22 -13.90
C GLY A 45 -5.14 12.78 -15.00
N THR A 46 -4.40 11.67 -14.83
CA THR A 46 -3.52 11.17 -15.89
C THR A 46 -3.44 9.65 -15.91
N ALA A 47 -3.00 9.03 -14.81
CA ALA A 47 -2.67 7.61 -14.83
C ALA A 47 -3.91 6.73 -14.97
N ARG A 48 -4.97 7.05 -14.20
CA ARG A 48 -6.25 6.33 -14.24
C ARG A 48 -6.95 6.43 -15.58
N GLU A 49 -6.84 7.57 -16.28
CA GLU A 49 -7.50 7.78 -17.57
C GLU A 49 -6.97 6.82 -18.64
N ARG A 50 -5.74 6.32 -18.49
CA ARG A 50 -5.15 5.31 -19.39
C ARG A 50 -5.79 3.93 -19.28
N LEU A 51 -6.61 3.67 -18.25
CA LEU A 51 -7.32 2.40 -18.03
C LEU A 51 -8.72 2.41 -18.65
N GLU A 52 -8.85 3.05 -19.80
CA GLU A 52 -10.12 3.19 -20.51
C GLU A 52 -10.65 1.84 -21.02
N PRO A 53 -11.97 1.60 -20.93
CA PRO A 53 -12.56 0.37 -21.41
C PRO A 53 -12.47 0.29 -22.94
N MET A 54 -12.02 -0.86 -23.44
CA MET A 54 -11.95 -1.16 -24.87
C MET A 54 -12.97 -2.24 -25.26
N PRO A 55 -13.43 -2.33 -26.52
CA PRO A 55 -14.44 -3.31 -26.93
C PRO A 55 -14.09 -4.77 -26.60
N TRP A 56 -12.80 -5.10 -26.55
CA TRP A 56 -12.26 -6.43 -26.23
C TRP A 56 -11.67 -6.53 -24.81
N ALA A 57 -11.59 -5.43 -24.07
CA ALA A 57 -11.06 -5.36 -22.71
C ALA A 57 -11.90 -4.37 -21.89
N PRO A 58 -13.07 -4.80 -21.36
CA PRO A 58 -14.02 -3.91 -20.68
C PRO A 58 -13.50 -3.35 -19.35
N PHE A 59 -12.37 -3.86 -18.84
CA PHE A 59 -11.76 -3.42 -17.60
C PHE A 59 -10.24 -3.27 -17.79
N GLY A 60 -9.68 -2.20 -17.23
CA GLY A 60 -8.24 -2.06 -17.04
C GLY A 60 -7.79 -2.63 -15.70
N VAL A 61 -6.54 -3.09 -15.66
CA VAL A 61 -5.91 -3.61 -14.44
C VAL A 61 -4.87 -2.61 -13.94
N ALA A 62 -4.89 -2.29 -12.65
CA ALA A 62 -3.84 -1.53 -11.99
C ALA A 62 -3.16 -2.40 -10.94
N ILE A 63 -1.83 -2.50 -11.01
CA ILE A 63 -1.00 -3.18 -10.03
C ILE A 63 -0.13 -2.11 -9.36
N VAL A 64 -0.26 -1.96 -8.05
CA VAL A 64 0.52 -0.99 -7.27
C VAL A 64 1.44 -1.77 -6.34
N MET A 65 2.74 -1.56 -6.51
CA MET A 65 3.78 -2.03 -5.62
C MET A 65 4.38 -0.81 -4.94
N ALA A 66 4.32 -0.77 -3.61
CA ALA A 66 4.77 0.39 -2.88
C ALA A 66 5.22 0.04 -1.46
N THR A 67 6.25 0.73 -1.00
CA THR A 67 6.54 0.83 0.43
C THR A 67 5.47 1.67 1.12
N ARG A 68 4.93 1.20 2.26
CA ARG A 68 3.99 1.97 3.07
C ARG A 68 4.74 2.94 3.97
N TRP A 69 4.43 4.22 3.87
CA TRP A 69 5.13 5.28 4.60
C TRP A 69 4.18 6.07 5.51
N HIS A 70 2.92 6.23 5.13
CA HIS A 70 1.99 7.07 5.84
C HIS A 70 0.57 6.50 5.73
N VAL A 71 -0.29 6.74 6.73
CA VAL A 71 -1.68 6.24 6.69
C VAL A 71 -2.48 6.72 5.48
N ASP A 72 -2.08 7.88 4.95
CA ASP A 72 -2.66 8.57 3.80
C ASP A 72 -1.67 8.66 2.62
N ASP A 73 -0.67 7.77 2.56
CA ASP A 73 0.11 7.59 1.33
C ASP A 73 -0.78 7.13 0.15
N PHE A 74 -0.20 7.01 -1.04
CA PHE A 74 -0.97 6.68 -2.25
C PHE A 74 -1.81 5.40 -2.07
N THR A 75 -1.17 4.33 -1.59
CA THR A 75 -1.82 3.05 -1.30
C THR A 75 -2.88 3.20 -0.20
N GLY A 76 -2.61 3.94 0.86
CA GLY A 76 -3.57 4.25 1.91
C GLY A 76 -4.84 4.93 1.37
N ARG A 77 -4.69 5.90 0.46
CA ARG A 77 -5.81 6.57 -0.21
C ARG A 77 -6.61 5.63 -1.11
N LEU A 78 -5.94 4.73 -1.83
CA LEU A 78 -6.61 3.71 -2.65
C LEU A 78 -7.44 2.75 -1.80
N LEU A 79 -6.88 2.24 -0.70
CA LEU A 79 -7.54 1.31 0.21
C LEU A 79 -8.68 1.96 1.01
N ALA A 80 -8.56 3.26 1.36
CA ALA A 80 -9.58 3.99 2.09
C ALA A 80 -10.85 4.24 1.26
N ARG A 81 -10.74 4.22 -0.08
CA ARG A 81 -11.88 4.45 -0.99
C ARG A 81 -12.73 3.20 -1.09
N LYS A 82 -13.78 3.15 -0.26
CA LYS A 82 -14.86 2.19 -0.42
C LYS A 82 -15.70 2.54 -1.64
N VAL A 83 -16.29 1.52 -2.26
CA VAL A 83 -17.37 1.68 -3.23
C VAL A 83 -18.57 2.24 -2.46
N ASP A 84 -18.83 3.54 -2.57
CA ASP A 84 -20.10 4.10 -2.14
C ASP A 84 -21.15 3.67 -3.18
N ALA A 85 -21.95 2.67 -2.83
CA ALA A 85 -23.04 2.17 -3.67
C ALA A 85 -24.16 3.21 -3.90
N GLU A 86 -24.14 4.36 -3.21
CA GLU A 86 -25.26 5.32 -3.17
C GLU A 86 -24.90 6.79 -3.46
N ALA A 87 -23.77 7.09 -4.11
CA ALA A 87 -23.55 8.43 -4.63
C ALA A 87 -24.31 8.63 -5.94
N GLY A 88 -25.61 8.92 -5.83
CA GLY A 88 -26.52 9.18 -6.94
C GLY A 88 -25.95 10.19 -7.95
N GLY A 89 -25.93 9.80 -9.23
CA GLY A 89 -25.64 10.71 -10.35
C GLY A 89 -24.55 10.28 -11.33
N GLY A 90 -23.90 9.14 -11.12
CA GLY A 90 -22.92 8.60 -12.07
C GLY A 90 -21.94 7.69 -11.36
N GLN A 91 -21.82 6.45 -11.85
CA GLN A 91 -21.04 5.40 -11.23
C GLN A 91 -19.54 5.78 -11.26
N ARG A 92 -19.01 6.40 -10.20
CA ARG A 92 -17.56 6.47 -9.98
C ARG A 92 -17.09 5.09 -9.56
N TYR A 93 -16.91 4.21 -10.54
CA TYR A 93 -16.29 2.90 -10.33
C TYR A 93 -14.93 3.11 -9.65
N SER A 94 -14.81 2.74 -8.39
CA SER A 94 -13.52 2.51 -7.74
C SER A 94 -13.49 1.00 -7.51
N PRO A 95 -12.72 0.21 -8.26
CA PRO A 95 -12.67 -1.22 -8.02
C PRO A 95 -12.25 -1.46 -6.56
N PRO A 96 -12.86 -2.44 -5.85
CA PRO A 96 -12.36 -2.81 -4.54
C PRO A 96 -10.91 -3.26 -4.72
N TRP A 97 -9.97 -2.51 -4.12
CA TRP A 97 -8.56 -2.87 -4.17
C TRP A 97 -8.35 -4.15 -3.36
N VAL A 98 -7.67 -5.13 -3.96
CA VAL A 98 -7.20 -6.31 -3.25
C VAL A 98 -5.83 -5.99 -2.68
N GLU A 99 -5.71 -5.98 -1.35
CA GLU A 99 -4.44 -5.75 -0.67
C GLU A 99 -3.70 -7.07 -0.48
N TYR A 100 -2.45 -7.14 -0.95
CA TYR A 100 -1.51 -8.20 -0.60
C TYR A 100 -0.43 -7.63 0.30
N ARG A 101 -0.58 -7.83 1.62
CA ARG A 101 0.37 -7.35 2.64
C ARG A 101 1.38 -8.46 2.96
N LEU A 102 2.65 -8.18 2.74
CA LEU A 102 3.77 -9.11 2.93
C LEU A 102 4.73 -8.54 3.99
N PRO A 103 4.40 -8.66 5.28
CA PRO A 103 5.24 -8.11 6.34
C PRO A 103 6.58 -8.86 6.42
N ALA A 104 7.64 -8.13 6.77
CA ALA A 104 8.98 -8.68 6.93
C ALA A 104 9.03 -9.82 7.95
N ILE A 105 8.27 -9.71 9.05
CA ILE A 105 7.98 -10.78 10.00
C ILE A 105 6.50 -11.14 9.86
N ALA A 106 6.22 -12.40 9.56
CA ALA A 106 4.87 -12.90 9.34
C ALA A 106 3.94 -12.64 10.55
N GLU A 107 2.71 -12.25 10.24
CA GLU A 107 1.60 -12.06 11.18
C GLU A 107 0.54 -13.16 10.95
N PRO A 108 -0.50 -13.28 11.79
CA PRO A 108 -1.65 -14.11 11.45
C PRO A 108 -2.23 -13.75 10.07
N ASP A 109 -2.75 -14.74 9.36
CA ASP A 109 -3.33 -14.60 8.02
C ASP A 109 -2.34 -14.13 6.93
N ASP A 110 -1.06 -14.51 7.07
CA ASP A 110 -0.05 -14.24 6.05
C ASP A 110 -0.43 -14.84 4.69
N PRO A 111 -0.46 -14.06 3.60
CA PRO A 111 -0.96 -14.53 2.30
C PRO A 111 -0.06 -15.58 1.65
N LEU A 112 1.18 -15.78 2.13
CA LEU A 112 2.06 -16.86 1.69
C LEU A 112 1.95 -18.12 2.56
N GLY A 113 1.10 -18.11 3.59
CA GLY A 113 0.90 -19.24 4.50
C GLY A 113 2.06 -19.45 5.49
N ARG A 114 2.88 -18.42 5.72
CA ARG A 114 3.97 -18.45 6.71
C ARG A 114 3.42 -18.55 8.13
N GLN A 115 4.17 -19.20 9.02
CA GLN A 115 3.84 -19.18 10.45
C GLN A 115 4.18 -17.81 11.04
N PRO A 116 3.37 -17.27 11.98
CA PRO A 116 3.69 -16.02 12.65
C PRO A 116 5.10 -16.03 13.25
N GLY A 117 5.88 -14.99 12.96
CA GLY A 117 7.28 -14.90 13.38
C GLY A 117 8.31 -15.33 12.31
N GLU A 118 7.90 -15.96 11.22
CA GLU A 118 8.81 -16.30 10.12
C GLU A 118 9.20 -15.06 9.29
N ALA A 119 10.47 -15.01 8.87
CA ALA A 119 10.97 -13.95 8.00
C ALA A 119 10.41 -14.09 6.58
N LEU A 120 10.15 -12.97 5.89
CA LEU A 120 9.68 -12.96 4.49
C LEU A 120 10.73 -13.50 3.52
N TRP A 121 12.00 -13.19 3.81
CA TRP A 121 13.12 -13.57 2.96
C TRP A 121 14.31 -13.98 3.84
N PRO A 122 14.28 -15.17 4.46
CA PRO A 122 15.26 -15.58 5.46
C PRO A 122 16.70 -15.64 4.92
N GLU A 123 16.89 -15.92 3.63
CA GLU A 123 18.21 -15.97 3.00
C GLU A 123 18.87 -14.59 2.91
N ARG A 124 18.08 -13.53 2.80
CA ARG A 124 18.56 -12.14 2.69
C ARG A 124 18.47 -11.39 4.01
N TYR A 125 17.39 -11.59 4.75
CA TYR A 125 17.06 -10.94 6.02
C TYR A 125 16.61 -11.99 7.03
N PRO A 126 17.54 -12.73 7.66
CA PRO A 126 17.20 -13.69 8.69
C PRO A 126 16.63 -12.97 9.92
N LEU A 127 15.85 -13.69 10.73
CA LEU A 127 15.13 -13.12 11.88
C LEU A 127 16.02 -12.29 12.84
N PRO A 128 17.24 -12.72 13.22
CA PRO A 128 18.11 -11.89 14.06
C PRO A 128 18.46 -10.53 13.44
N SER A 129 18.65 -10.48 12.12
CA SER A 129 18.92 -9.23 11.40
C SER A 129 17.68 -8.33 11.37
N LEU A 130 16.50 -8.90 11.13
CA LEU A 130 15.23 -8.16 11.19
C LEU A 130 14.98 -7.57 12.58
N MET A 131 15.27 -8.33 13.64
CA MET A 131 15.16 -7.84 15.02
C MET A 131 16.16 -6.71 15.31
N ALA A 132 17.40 -6.81 14.82
CA ALA A 132 18.37 -5.73 14.96
C ALA A 132 17.93 -4.45 14.23
N ILE A 133 17.40 -4.58 13.00
CA ILE A 133 16.85 -3.46 12.22
C ILE A 133 15.68 -2.82 12.96
N LYS A 134 14.76 -3.63 13.50
CA LYS A 134 13.60 -3.16 14.26
C LYS A 134 13.98 -2.27 15.44
N GLU A 135 15.02 -2.65 16.17
CA GLU A 135 15.53 -1.86 17.31
C GLU A 135 16.20 -0.56 16.84
N ASP A 136 16.94 -0.58 15.73
CA ASP A 136 17.69 0.57 15.21
C ASP A 136 16.78 1.67 14.63
N ILE A 137 15.82 1.31 13.79
CA ILE A 137 14.97 2.31 13.09
C ILE A 137 13.77 2.77 13.91
N GLY A 138 13.48 2.09 15.02
CA GLY A 138 12.37 2.36 15.91
C GLY A 138 10.99 1.94 15.37
N PRO A 139 9.96 1.94 16.25
CA PRO A 139 8.67 1.33 15.96
C PRO A 139 7.90 2.02 14.82
N TYR A 140 8.04 3.35 14.67
CA TYR A 140 7.33 4.10 13.62
C TYR A 140 7.77 3.66 12.22
N ASN A 141 9.08 3.66 11.95
CA ASN A 141 9.62 3.26 10.66
C ASN A 141 9.45 1.75 10.43
N TRP A 142 9.66 0.93 11.47
CA TRP A 142 9.44 -0.51 11.41
C TRP A 142 8.01 -0.87 11.02
N LEU A 143 7.02 -0.28 11.69
CA LEU A 143 5.62 -0.59 11.42
C LEU A 143 5.22 -0.20 10.01
N SER A 144 5.71 0.92 9.48
CA SER A 144 5.37 1.34 8.12
C SER A 144 6.14 0.57 7.05
N GLU A 145 7.48 0.57 7.09
CA GLU A 145 8.32 0.08 5.98
C GLU A 145 8.38 -1.45 5.95
N TYR A 146 8.53 -2.08 7.12
CA TYR A 146 8.77 -3.53 7.22
C TYR A 146 7.49 -4.31 7.46
N GLN A 147 6.59 -3.82 8.33
CA GLN A 147 5.30 -4.50 8.60
C GLN A 147 4.14 -3.95 7.77
N GLN A 148 4.38 -2.97 6.90
CA GLN A 148 3.37 -2.40 5.99
C GLN A 148 2.10 -1.88 6.68
N THR A 149 2.22 -1.43 7.92
CA THR A 149 1.14 -0.97 8.80
C THR A 149 1.47 0.42 9.33
N PRO A 150 1.47 1.45 8.47
CA PRO A 150 1.82 2.80 8.89
C PRO A 150 0.86 3.29 9.97
N ILE A 151 1.40 4.01 10.96
CA ILE A 151 0.63 4.63 12.03
C ILE A 151 0.74 6.15 11.93
N ARG A 152 -0.21 6.88 12.50
CA ARG A 152 -0.09 8.34 12.63
C ARG A 152 1.01 8.65 13.63
N ARG A 153 1.89 9.60 13.29
CA ARG A 153 2.99 10.03 14.18
C ARG A 153 2.50 10.50 15.55
N GLU A 154 1.33 11.14 15.60
CA GLU A 154 0.68 11.60 16.83
C GLU A 154 0.04 10.46 17.66
N GLY A 155 -0.35 9.35 17.03
CA GLY A 155 -0.99 8.20 17.69
C GLY A 155 -0.01 7.22 18.37
N ALA A 156 1.29 7.34 18.08
CA ALA A 156 2.34 6.46 18.61
C ALA A 156 2.82 6.84 20.03
N LEU A 157 2.30 7.94 20.60
CA LEU A 157 2.70 8.44 21.92
C LEU A 157 2.11 7.65 23.10
N PHE A 158 1.26 6.65 22.85
CA PHE A 158 0.66 5.87 23.92
C PHE A 158 1.34 4.51 24.04
N ARG A 159 2.33 4.42 24.93
CA ARG A 159 2.89 3.12 25.32
C ARG A 159 1.95 2.45 26.30
N ARG A 160 1.74 1.14 26.16
CA ARG A 160 0.96 0.35 27.14
C ARG A 160 1.46 0.55 28.57
N GLU A 161 2.76 0.78 28.72
CA GLU A 161 3.47 1.13 29.95
C GLU A 161 2.91 2.38 30.67
N TYR A 162 2.30 3.31 29.93
CA TYR A 162 1.74 4.56 30.47
C TYR A 162 0.40 4.34 31.16
N PHE A 163 -0.24 3.19 30.94
CA PHE A 163 -1.54 2.86 31.50
C PHE A 163 -1.38 1.84 32.64
N ARG A 164 -1.90 2.20 33.82
CA ARG A 164 -2.07 1.25 34.92
C ARG A 164 -3.52 0.79 34.95
N PRO A 165 -3.82 -0.52 34.81
CA PRO A 165 -5.16 -1.01 35.01
C PRO A 165 -5.57 -0.76 36.47
N VAL A 166 -6.69 -0.07 36.67
CA VAL A 166 -7.31 0.10 37.98
C VAL A 166 -8.48 -0.89 38.08
N ASN A 167 -8.46 -1.71 39.12
CA ASN A 167 -9.57 -2.60 39.41
C ASN A 167 -10.71 -1.78 40.02
N ILE A 168 -11.83 -1.70 39.31
CA ILE A 168 -13.07 -1.17 39.86
C ILE A 168 -13.74 -2.33 40.60
N ILE A 169 -13.80 -2.24 41.92
CA ILE A 169 -14.56 -3.18 42.75
C ILE A 169 -16.04 -2.87 42.50
N GLN A 170 -16.77 -3.84 41.95
CA GLN A 170 -18.24 -3.81 41.91
C GLN A 170 -18.82 -4.44 43.18
#